data_AF-A0A1F9ZHI5-F1
#
_entry.id   AF-A0A1F9ZHI5-F1
#
_cell.length_a   1.000
_cell.length_b   1.000
_cell.length_c   1.000
_cell.angle_alpha   90.00
_cell.angle_beta   90.00
_cell.angle_gamma   90.00
#
_symmetry.space_group_name_H-M   'P 1'
#
loop_
_entity.id
_entity.type
_entity.pdbx_description
1 polymer ?
#
loop_
_entity_poly.entity_id
_entity_poly.type
_entity_poly.pdbx_seq_one_letter_code
_entity_poly.pdbx_strand_id
1 'polypeptide(L)' 'MPMARPAPSTSAAANPCPACGKPMESGFLIAENFVEGARWTRQKTRFGTGGERLVEPDALGNQYIPGYRCSACRLLLLVY' A
#
# COMPACT_ATOMS: atom_id res chain seq x y z
N MET A 1 6.15 -35.89 15.42
CA MET A 1 5.17 -34.81 15.17
C MET A 1 5.93 -33.49 15.24
N PRO A 2 6.12 -32.74 14.14
CA PRO A 2 6.79 -31.45 14.23
C PRO A 2 5.87 -30.43 14.90
N MET A 3 6.34 -29.83 15.99
CA MET A 3 5.68 -28.72 16.68
C MET A 3 5.55 -27.52 15.72
N ALA A 4 4.34 -26.99 15.59
CA ALA A 4 4.11 -25.75 14.86
C ALA A 4 4.91 -24.61 15.52
N ARG A 5 5.76 -23.92 14.75
CA ARG A 5 6.39 -22.67 15.17
C ARG A 5 5.29 -21.62 15.36
N PRO A 6 5.25 -20.89 16.49
CA PRO A 6 4.37 -19.73 16.58
C PRO A 6 4.77 -18.70 15.52
N ALA A 7 3.77 -18.18 14.80
CA ALA A 7 3.95 -17.12 13.82
C ALA A 7 4.62 -15.90 14.47
N PRO A 8 5.50 -15.17 13.77
CA PRO A 8 6.06 -13.94 14.29
C PRO A 8 4.93 -12.94 14.54
N SER A 9 4.67 -12.65 15.82
CA SER A 9 3.87 -11.51 16.25
C SER A 9 4.66 -10.22 15.98
N THR A 10 4.67 -9.78 14.73
CA THR A 10 5.38 -8.58 14.33
C THR A 10 4.61 -7.34 14.81
N SER A 11 5.06 -6.80 15.93
CA SER A 11 4.87 -5.45 16.46
C SER A 11 4.08 -4.47 15.55
N ALA A 12 2.83 -4.23 15.91
CA ALA A 12 1.92 -3.27 15.28
C ALA A 12 2.27 -1.78 15.50
N ALA A 13 3.55 -1.40 15.71
CA ALA A 13 3.88 0.00 15.99
C ALA A 13 5.31 0.43 15.61
N ALA A 14 5.93 -0.16 14.58
CA ALA A 14 7.21 0.38 14.09
C ALA A 14 7.08 1.77 13.44
N ASN A 15 5.88 2.13 12.96
CA ASN A 15 5.62 3.40 12.27
C ASN A 15 4.36 4.08 12.85
N PRO A 16 4.50 5.00 13.83
CA PRO A 16 3.37 5.82 14.27
C PRO A 16 2.93 6.77 13.15
N CYS A 17 1.64 7.11 13.10
CA CYS A 17 1.11 8.03 12.11
C CYS A 17 1.81 9.39 12.23
N PRO A 18 2.42 9.93 11.15
CA PRO A 18 3.15 11.20 11.22
C PRO A 18 2.25 12.41 11.51
N ALA A 19 0.93 12.27 11.34
CA ALA A 19 -0.04 13.34 11.61
C ALA A 19 -0.60 13.33 13.05
N CYS A 20 -0.72 12.17 13.70
CA CYS A 20 -1.37 12.07 15.01
C CYS A 20 -0.69 11.17 16.04
N GLY A 21 0.40 10.51 15.69
CA GLY A 21 1.16 9.60 16.57
C GLY A 21 0.49 8.25 16.86
N LYS A 22 -0.76 8.03 16.45
CA LYS A 22 -1.48 6.76 16.65
C LYS A 22 -0.86 5.62 15.84
N PRO A 23 -0.98 4.36 16.29
CA PRO A 23 -0.53 3.21 15.50
C PRO A 23 -1.26 3.15 14.15
N MET A 24 -0.55 2.66 13.13
CA MET A 24 -1.09 2.47 11.79
C MET A 24 -1.34 0.98 11.52
N GLU A 25 -2.37 0.69 10.74
CA GLU A 25 -2.72 -0.65 10.29
C GLU A 25 -1.90 -0.99 9.04
N SER A 26 -1.19 -2.11 9.03
CA SER A 26 -0.50 -2.61 7.82
C SER A 26 -1.49 -3.26 6.86
N GLY A 27 -1.33 -3.03 5.57
CA GLY A 27 -2.17 -3.64 4.54
C GLY A 27 -1.67 -3.32 3.14
N PHE A 28 -2.58 -3.41 2.16
CA PHE A 28 -2.31 -3.09 0.77
C PHE A 28 -3.32 -2.08 0.25
N LEU A 29 -2.86 -1.14 -0.57
CA LEU A 29 -3.71 -0.39 -1.46
C LEU A 29 -3.88 -1.19 -2.76
N ILE A 30 -5.13 -1.43 -3.15
CA ILE A 30 -5.45 -2.15 -4.39
C ILE A 30 -5.88 -1.13 -5.46
N ALA A 31 -5.20 -1.15 -6.61
CA ALA A 31 -5.67 -0.51 -7.83
C ALA A 31 -6.25 -1.59 -8.75
N GLU A 32 -7.57 -1.67 -8.80
CA GLU A 32 -8.30 -2.71 -9.53
C GLU A 32 -8.42 -2.38 -11.03
N ASN A 33 -8.32 -3.41 -11.87
CA ASN A 33 -8.66 -3.37 -13.30
C ASN A 33 -8.00 -2.24 -14.11
N PHE A 34 -6.82 -1.77 -13.69
CA PHE A 34 -6.12 -0.68 -14.36
C PHE A 34 -4.89 -1.23 -15.07
N VAL A 35 -5.05 -1.52 -16.36
CA VAL A 35 -4.03 -2.16 -17.24
C VAL A 35 -2.69 -1.41 -17.20
N GLU A 36 -2.73 -0.08 -17.09
CA GLU A 36 -1.55 0.80 -17.03
C GLU A 36 -0.93 0.89 -15.63
N GLY A 37 -1.66 0.48 -14.60
CA GLY A 37 -1.23 0.41 -13.20
C GLY A 37 -1.22 1.68 -12.38
N ALA A 38 -0.98 1.51 -11.08
CA ALA A 38 -0.66 2.59 -10.18
C ALA A 38 0.62 3.29 -10.67
N ARG A 39 0.45 4.54 -11.07
CA ARG A 39 1.52 5.39 -11.58
C ARG A 39 1.76 6.57 -10.66
N TRP A 40 3.02 6.88 -10.44
CA TRP A 40 3.42 8.12 -9.84
C TRP A 40 3.55 9.21 -10.90
N THR A 41 2.81 10.30 -10.70
CA THR A 41 2.93 11.50 -11.52
C THR A 41 2.97 12.73 -10.64
N ARG A 42 3.81 13.71 -11.02
CA ARG A 42 3.86 15.02 -10.37
C ARG A 42 2.75 15.95 -10.84
N GLN A 43 2.02 15.57 -11.89
CA GLN A 43 0.99 16.41 -12.51
C GLN A 43 -0.26 15.58 -12.82
N LYS A 44 -1.43 16.13 -12.49
CA LYS A 44 -2.71 15.54 -12.83
C LYS A 44 -3.03 15.83 -14.30
N THR A 45 -3.09 14.80 -15.13
CA THR A 45 -3.46 14.92 -16.55
C THR A 45 -4.94 14.59 -16.73
N ARG A 46 -5.56 15.14 -17.79
CA ARG A 46 -6.98 14.92 -18.09
C ARG A 46 -7.33 13.44 -18.27
N PHE A 47 -6.41 12.66 -18.83
CA PHE A 47 -6.60 11.24 -19.15
C PHE A 47 -5.91 10.30 -18.17
N GLY A 48 -5.29 10.82 -17.10
CA GLY A 48 -4.53 9.98 -16.16
C GLY A 48 -3.33 9.27 -16.78
N THR A 49 -2.88 9.71 -17.95
CA THR A 49 -1.77 9.13 -18.72
C THR A 49 -0.44 9.75 -18.32
N GLY A 50 0.64 8.98 -18.53
CA GLY A 50 2.00 9.34 -18.15
C GLY A 50 2.35 8.92 -16.71
N GLY A 51 3.52 9.36 -16.25
CA GLY A 51 4.06 8.96 -14.95
C GLY A 51 4.84 7.65 -14.98
N GLU A 52 5.50 7.38 -13.86
CA GLU A 52 6.30 6.18 -13.63
C GLU A 52 5.42 5.07 -13.05
N ARG A 53 5.50 3.87 -13.60
CA ARG A 53 4.77 2.71 -13.05
C ARG A 53 5.43 2.26 -11.76
N LEU A 54 4.66 2.18 -10.68
CA LEU A 54 5.18 1.82 -9.36
C LEU A 54 5.28 0.30 -9.15
N VAL A 55 4.22 -0.43 -9.52
CA VAL A 55 4.13 -1.88 -9.31
C VAL A 55 3.61 -2.53 -10.59
N GLU A 56 4.06 -3.76 -10.88
CA GLU A 56 3.54 -4.52 -12.01
C GLU A 56 2.13 -5.05 -11.72
N PRO A 57 1.20 -5.03 -12.70
CA PRO A 57 -0.08 -5.70 -12.55
C PRO A 57 0.08 -7.22 -12.48
N ASP A 58 -0.81 -7.85 -11.71
CA ASP A 58 -1.03 -9.29 -11.81
C ASP A 58 -1.74 -9.67 -13.13
N ALA A 59 -1.97 -10.97 -13.33
CA ALA A 59 -2.64 -11.48 -14.53
C ALA A 59 -4.06 -10.95 -14.75
N LEU A 60 -4.71 -10.42 -13.71
CA LEU A 60 -6.04 -9.82 -13.74
C LEU A 60 -6.00 -8.28 -13.85
N GLY A 61 -4.80 -7.69 -13.95
CA GLY A 61 -4.64 -6.24 -14.01
C GLY A 61 -4.73 -5.54 -12.65
N ASN A 62 -4.73 -6.28 -11.54
CA ASN A 62 -4.75 -5.70 -10.20
C ASN A 62 -3.34 -5.41 -9.72
N GLN A 63 -3.20 -4.36 -8.90
CA GLN A 63 -1.93 -4.00 -8.29
C GLN A 63 -2.09 -3.78 -6.80
N TYR A 64 -1.14 -4.35 -6.06
CA TYR A 64 -1.12 -4.34 -4.61
C TYR A 64 0.11 -3.57 -4.15
N ILE A 65 -0.10 -2.36 -3.62
CA ILE A 65 0.97 -1.55 -3.05
C ILE A 65 0.95 -1.73 -1.54
N PRO A 66 1.99 -2.35 -0.92
CA PRO A 66 2.05 -2.49 0.53
C PRO A 66 2.13 -1.13 1.21
N GLY A 67 1.55 -1.03 2.40
CA GLY A 67 1.56 0.23 3.12
C GLY A 67 0.95 0.16 4.51
N TYR A 68 0.79 1.35 5.08
CA TYR A 68 0.21 1.58 6.39
C TYR A 68 -0.93 2.58 6.27
N ARG A 69 -2.05 2.30 6.92
CA ARG A 69 -3.23 3.17 6.97
C ARG A 69 -3.47 3.68 8.38
N CYS A 70 -3.64 4.99 8.50
CA CYS A 70 -4.21 5.61 9.69
C CYS A 70 -5.68 5.94 9.42
N SER A 71 -6.61 5.18 10.01
CA SER A 71 -8.06 5.40 9.84
C SER A 71 -8.53 6.74 10.42
N ALA A 72 -7.93 7.19 11.52
CA ALA A 72 -8.27 8.45 12.18
C ALA A 72 -7.92 9.67 11.31
N CYS A 73 -6.73 9.69 10.72
CA CYS A 73 -6.27 10.80 9.88
C CYS A 73 -6.62 10.64 8.39
N ARG A 74 -7.19 9.49 7.99
CA ARG A 74 -7.39 9.11 6.58
C ARG A 74 -6.10 9.24 5.74
N LEU A 75 -5.00 8.78 6.34
CA LEU A 75 -3.66 8.90 5.78
C LEU A 75 -3.14 7.51 5.39
N LEU A 76 -2.55 7.41 4.19
CA LEU A 76 -1.85 6.23 3.71
C LEU A 76 -0.36 6.54 3.55
N LEU A 77 0.51 5.71 4.13
CA LEU A 77 1.91 5.60 3.74
C LEU A 77 2.02 4.37 2.84
N LEU A 78 2.52 4.56 1.63
CA LEU A 78 2.73 3.50 0.66
C LEU A 78 4.22 3.23 0.50
N VAL A 79 4.57 1.95 0.34
CA VAL A 79 5.93 1.48 0.05
C VAL A 79 5.86 0.77 -1.30
N TYR A 80 6.67 1.18 -2.26
CA TYR A 80 6.69 0.65 -3.62
C TYR A 80 8.12 0.58 -4.15
#